data_AF-A0A2E0USQ0-F1
#
_entry.id   AF-A0A2E0USQ0-F1
#
_cell.length_a   1.000
_cell.length_b   1.000
_cell.length_c   1.000
_cell.angle_alpha   90.00
_cell.angle_beta   90.00
_cell.angle_gamma   90.00
#
_symmetry.space_group_name_H-M   'P 1'
#
loop_
_entity.id
_entity.type
_entity.pdbx_description
1 polymer ?
#
loop_
_entity_poly.entity_id
_entity_poly.type
_entity_poly.pdbx_seq_one_letter_code
_entity_poly.pdbx_strand_id
1 'polypeptide(L)'
;MKNFLDNHPPDWTNPEEIQRLNEYLIGYANNKPDRLLHLAQLAGIANGTFPENDAIFKMSRELIEEMALQRKLRTLVEVAAEQDTVYKERFTALLTLTTRPANKLAIAETPASSNMPAPQRRQFRQDLNTYFTISELQGLCFDLGIDYEQFPQNQGKGKFIESLVAFLERDNRLEQFLVLCGFERGHVKWPSITAVTTNPIFAHPSNQPRIAGSPSPTQGESPVVDAAIINLREALSRGDLAVFVGSQLSQMAGLPAIADVLRPLVSSSDTPLPPDQYLTSDHLLEAAETYEVDAGRNALVRRFIDAYQTVGVQPTLAHRLLAQLPVQAYFTTNYDNLLELAFLAQNRPCTPIIRNSNLPYASRDKAYIARLRGDVSQPDTLILTRQDVHTYAQNHPLLVNELRTRLVNTTFLFVGYDMTDPGFNLVQDQIGQQVGRATRLGYTVMMNASLQRQQRLRQRHIQVINLALDEGHTPHDQLLGWLEALL
;
A
#
# COMPACT_ATOMS: atom_id res chain seq x y z
N MET A 1 26.37 27.30 12.53
CA MET A 1 25.80 26.52 13.65
C MET A 1 25.03 25.36 13.06
N LYS A 2 25.54 24.13 13.17
CA LYS A 2 24.76 22.93 12.83
C LYS A 2 23.61 22.83 13.83
N ASN A 3 22.38 22.86 13.34
CA ASN A 3 21.18 22.86 14.18
C ASN A 3 20.48 21.50 14.10
N PHE A 4 19.84 21.16 15.22
CA PHE A 4 18.88 20.11 15.61
C PHE A 4 18.28 19.09 14.62
N LEU A 5 18.38 19.25 13.30
CA LEU A 5 17.66 18.42 12.31
C LEU A 5 18.46 17.42 11.53
N ASP A 6 19.74 17.65 11.37
CA ASP A 6 20.48 16.93 10.34
C ASP A 6 20.74 15.46 10.74
N ASN A 7 20.46 15.04 11.99
CA ASN A 7 20.93 13.75 12.52
C ASN A 7 19.93 12.83 13.27
N HIS A 8 18.74 13.29 13.73
CA HIS A 8 17.77 12.60 14.66
C HIS A 8 18.33 12.03 16.00
N PRO A 9 17.59 11.99 17.15
CA PRO A 9 16.48 12.81 17.70
C PRO A 9 16.74 13.28 19.18
N PRO A 10 15.86 14.05 19.86
CA PRO A 10 14.82 13.44 20.71
C PRO A 10 13.45 14.19 20.73
N ASP A 11 12.37 13.47 21.06
CA ASP A 11 10.98 13.88 21.37
C ASP A 11 9.86 13.90 20.30
N TRP A 12 10.12 13.77 19.00
CA TRP A 12 9.01 13.51 18.04
C TRP A 12 8.64 12.02 17.91
N THR A 13 9.22 11.14 18.74
CA THR A 13 8.63 9.81 19.01
C THR A 13 7.43 9.90 19.95
N ASN A 14 7.13 11.07 20.51
CA ASN A 14 5.96 11.29 21.34
C ASN A 14 4.69 11.22 20.47
N PRO A 15 3.82 10.21 20.68
CA PRO A 15 2.60 10.05 19.91
C PRO A 15 1.73 11.32 19.91
N GLU A 16 1.75 12.12 20.99
CA GLU A 16 0.98 13.36 21.10
C GLU A 16 1.44 14.47 20.14
N GLU A 17 2.74 14.57 19.87
CA GLU A 17 3.27 15.63 18.99
C GLU A 17 3.12 15.28 17.51
N ILE A 18 3.31 14.00 17.16
CA ILE A 18 2.95 13.45 15.84
C ILE A 18 1.45 13.62 15.60
N GLN A 19 0.63 13.32 16.61
CA GLN A 19 -0.82 13.46 16.52
C GLN A 19 -1.23 14.92 16.31
N ARG A 20 -0.62 15.88 17.03
CA ARG A 20 -0.85 17.32 16.80
C ARG A 20 -0.43 17.77 15.41
N LEU A 21 0.74 17.32 14.92
CA LEU A 21 1.17 17.62 13.55
C LEU A 21 0.16 17.06 12.54
N ASN A 22 -0.32 15.84 12.76
CA ASN A 22 -1.32 15.21 11.91
C ASN A 22 -2.63 16.01 11.88
N GLU A 23 -3.12 16.45 13.04
CA GLU A 23 -4.30 17.31 13.16
C GLU A 23 -4.10 18.65 12.44
N TYR A 24 -2.91 19.26 12.53
CA TYR A 24 -2.62 20.51 11.85
C TYR A 24 -2.52 20.34 10.34
N LEU A 25 -1.96 19.24 9.86
CA LEU A 25 -1.90 18.90 8.43
C LEU A 25 -3.29 18.63 7.86
N ILE A 26 -4.13 17.86 8.57
CA ILE A 26 -5.54 17.63 8.19
C ILE A 26 -6.30 18.97 8.14
N GLY A 27 -6.12 19.81 9.16
CA GLY A 27 -6.73 21.13 9.23
C GLY A 27 -6.26 22.08 8.12
N TYR A 28 -4.96 22.04 7.80
CA TYR A 28 -4.36 22.77 6.68
C TYR A 28 -4.93 22.31 5.32
N ALA A 29 -5.11 21.00 5.15
CA ALA A 29 -5.69 20.40 3.97
C ALA A 29 -7.13 20.88 3.73
N ASN A 30 -7.94 21.02 4.79
CA ASN A 30 -9.30 21.57 4.72
C ASN A 30 -10.16 20.95 3.60
N ASN A 31 -10.29 19.61 3.62
CA ASN A 31 -10.98 18.84 2.58
C ASN A 31 -10.42 18.99 1.14
N LYS A 32 -9.19 19.50 1.00
CA LYS A 32 -8.46 19.60 -0.28
C LYS A 32 -7.15 18.80 -0.20
N PRO A 33 -7.13 17.56 -0.73
CA PRO A 33 -5.92 16.71 -0.79
C PRO A 33 -4.71 17.43 -1.39
N ASP A 34 -4.93 18.23 -2.43
CA ASP A 34 -3.92 18.98 -3.18
C ASP A 34 -3.04 19.90 -2.32
N ARG A 35 -3.55 20.34 -1.18
CA ARG A 35 -2.76 21.18 -0.26
C ARG A 35 -1.66 20.39 0.42
N LEU A 36 -1.94 19.16 0.86
CA LEU A 36 -0.92 18.27 1.43
C LEU A 36 0.13 17.90 0.39
N LEU A 37 -0.31 17.70 -0.86
CA LEU A 37 0.55 17.45 -2.01
C LEU A 37 1.52 18.60 -2.27
N HIS A 38 0.99 19.83 -2.36
CA HIS A 38 1.78 21.04 -2.53
C HIS A 38 2.78 21.25 -1.38
N LEU A 39 2.34 20.99 -0.15
CA LEU A 39 3.19 21.10 1.04
C LEU A 39 4.33 20.06 1.03
N ALA A 40 4.03 18.83 0.64
CA ALA A 40 5.01 17.75 0.49
C ALA A 40 6.08 18.08 -0.55
N GLN A 41 5.68 18.68 -1.68
CA GLN A 41 6.57 19.13 -2.75
C GLN A 41 7.51 20.24 -2.27
N LEU A 42 6.97 21.26 -1.62
CA LEU A 42 7.78 22.36 -1.08
C LEU A 42 8.78 21.87 -0.03
N ALA A 43 8.42 20.83 0.72
CA ALA A 43 9.29 20.19 1.70
C ALA A 43 10.30 19.19 1.08
N GLY A 44 10.22 18.98 -0.24
CA GLY A 44 11.19 18.20 -1.01
C GLY A 44 11.07 16.70 -0.82
N ILE A 45 9.86 16.16 -0.68
CA ILE A 45 9.63 14.70 -0.63
C ILE A 45 10.14 14.02 -1.91
N ALA A 46 10.71 12.81 -1.77
CA ALA A 46 11.15 12.03 -2.93
C ALA A 46 9.97 11.67 -3.86
N ASN A 47 10.19 11.74 -5.17
CA ASN A 47 9.16 11.45 -6.16
C ASN A 47 8.67 9.99 -6.02
N GLY A 48 7.34 9.81 -6.03
CA GLY A 48 6.70 8.49 -5.98
C GLY A 48 6.62 7.84 -4.59
N THR A 49 6.97 8.55 -3.51
CA THR A 49 6.83 8.03 -2.14
C THR A 49 5.57 8.50 -1.42
N PHE A 50 4.82 9.45 -1.99
CA PHE A 50 3.62 10.04 -1.38
C PHE A 50 2.74 10.69 -2.44
N PRO A 51 1.40 10.66 -2.28
CA PRO A 51 0.53 9.80 -1.53
C PRO A 51 0.19 8.51 -2.29
N GLU A 52 -0.11 7.48 -1.52
CA GLU A 52 -0.70 6.21 -1.94
C GLU A 52 -2.19 6.13 -1.59
N ASN A 53 -2.73 7.12 -0.87
CA ASN A 53 -4.13 7.18 -0.44
C ASN A 53 -4.78 8.49 -0.89
N ASP A 54 -6.08 8.47 -1.21
CA ASP A 54 -6.82 9.67 -1.62
C ASP A 54 -7.58 10.34 -0.46
N ALA A 55 -7.68 9.64 0.67
CA ALA A 55 -8.34 10.15 1.87
C ALA A 55 -7.38 11.02 2.68
N ILE A 56 -7.75 12.29 2.92
CA ILE A 56 -6.92 13.30 3.59
C ILE A 56 -6.34 12.84 4.93
N PHE A 57 -7.13 12.09 5.72
CA PHE A 57 -6.66 11.55 7.00
C PHE A 57 -5.55 10.51 6.84
N LYS A 58 -5.60 9.72 5.77
CA LYS A 58 -4.55 8.74 5.45
C LYS A 58 -3.35 9.46 4.84
N MET A 59 -3.57 10.44 3.97
CA MET A 59 -2.53 11.26 3.35
C MET A 59 -1.73 12.08 4.38
N SER A 60 -2.38 12.70 5.37
CA SER A 60 -1.66 13.49 6.37
C SER A 60 -0.72 12.63 7.20
N ARG A 61 -1.17 11.43 7.58
CA ARG A 61 -0.36 10.46 8.32
C ARG A 61 0.80 9.94 7.47
N GLU A 62 0.51 9.58 6.24
CA GLU A 62 1.50 9.11 5.26
C GLU A 62 2.58 10.17 5.00
N LEU A 63 2.19 11.44 4.84
CA LEU A 63 3.12 12.55 4.67
C LEU A 63 4.07 12.72 5.86
N ILE A 64 3.55 12.60 7.08
CA ILE A 64 4.38 12.69 8.29
C ILE A 64 5.38 11.55 8.34
N GLU A 65 4.94 10.33 8.05
CA GLU A 65 5.76 9.14 8.11
C GLU A 65 6.87 9.16 7.05
N GLU A 66 6.56 9.54 5.81
CA GLU A 66 7.53 9.65 4.72
C GLU A 66 8.56 10.76 4.97
N MET A 67 8.11 11.91 5.47
CA MET A 67 9.01 13.02 5.81
C MET A 67 9.88 12.70 7.03
N ALA A 68 9.39 11.90 7.98
CA ALA A 68 10.18 11.38 9.08
C ALA A 68 11.25 10.39 8.59
N LEU A 69 10.91 9.46 7.68
CA LEU A 69 11.86 8.51 7.11
C LEU A 69 13.00 9.20 6.34
N GLN A 70 12.67 10.26 5.61
CA GLN A 70 13.64 11.03 4.83
C GLN A 70 14.44 12.05 5.67
N ARG A 71 14.21 12.10 6.99
CA ARG A 71 14.79 13.08 7.92
C ARG A 71 14.47 14.55 7.56
N LYS A 72 13.33 14.77 6.91
CA LYS A 72 12.85 16.08 6.45
C LYS A 72 11.64 16.59 7.24
N LEU A 73 11.30 15.96 8.36
CA LEU A 73 10.10 16.31 9.12
C LEU A 73 10.09 17.78 9.59
N ARG A 74 11.22 18.37 9.99
CA ARG A 74 11.23 19.81 10.29
C ARG A 74 11.19 20.66 9.03
N THR A 75 11.78 20.24 7.92
CA THR A 75 11.59 20.93 6.63
C THR A 75 10.11 21.00 6.27
N LEU A 76 9.34 19.92 6.53
CA LEU A 76 7.88 19.93 6.38
C LEU A 76 7.21 21.00 7.24
N VAL A 77 7.56 21.04 8.53
CA VAL A 77 6.96 22.00 9.48
C VAL A 77 7.38 23.45 9.19
N GLU A 78 8.62 23.67 8.75
CA GLU A 78 9.14 24.99 8.34
C GLU A 78 8.40 25.50 7.11
N VAL A 79 8.31 24.66 6.08
CA VAL A 79 7.57 24.98 4.86
C VAL A 79 6.09 25.25 5.19
N ALA A 80 5.49 24.47 6.09
CA ALA A 80 4.11 24.66 6.54
C ALA A 80 3.91 25.96 7.33
N ALA A 81 4.90 26.34 8.14
CA ALA A 81 4.92 27.60 8.88
C ALA A 81 5.17 28.83 7.98
N GLU A 82 5.65 28.64 6.76
CA GLU A 82 5.81 29.70 5.77
C GLU A 82 4.55 29.90 4.91
N GLN A 83 3.63 28.94 4.91
CA GLN A 83 2.35 29.07 4.18
C GLN A 83 1.44 30.10 4.85
N ASP A 84 0.87 31.01 4.06
CA ASP A 84 -0.06 32.03 4.56
C ASP A 84 -1.44 31.43 4.84
N THR A 85 -1.57 30.78 6.01
CA THR A 85 -2.79 30.09 6.44
C THR A 85 -3.09 30.33 7.91
N VAL A 86 -4.31 30.03 8.34
CA VAL A 86 -4.74 30.08 9.76
C VAL A 86 -3.91 29.14 10.65
N TYR A 87 -3.20 28.18 10.06
CA TYR A 87 -2.34 27.21 10.77
C TYR A 87 -0.87 27.66 10.87
N LYS A 88 -0.50 28.79 10.27
CA LYS A 88 0.86 29.34 10.28
C LYS A 88 1.45 29.42 11.69
N GLU A 89 0.77 30.09 12.60
CA GLU A 89 1.20 30.25 14.00
C GLU A 89 1.29 28.91 14.75
N ARG A 90 0.46 27.93 14.38
CA ARG A 90 0.46 26.58 14.98
C ARG A 90 1.66 25.74 14.53
N PHE A 91 2.03 25.82 13.25
CA PHE A 91 3.27 25.20 12.75
C PHE A 91 4.52 25.93 13.28
N THR A 92 4.50 27.26 13.38
CA THR A 92 5.60 28.02 14.00
C THR A 92 5.79 27.62 15.47
N ALA A 93 4.71 27.41 16.22
CA ALA A 93 4.78 26.97 17.61
C ALA A 93 5.49 25.60 17.75
N LEU A 94 5.26 24.67 16.81
CA LEU A 94 5.94 23.36 16.79
C LEU A 94 7.46 23.47 16.61
N LEU A 95 7.95 24.54 15.96
CA LEU A 95 9.40 24.79 15.76
C LEU A 95 10.08 25.39 17.00
N THR A 96 9.30 25.96 17.93
CA THR A 96 9.82 26.65 19.13
C THR A 96 9.88 25.76 20.38
N LEU A 97 9.45 24.50 20.29
CA LEU A 97 9.41 23.53 21.40
C LEU A 97 10.79 22.94 21.76
N THR A 98 11.84 23.75 21.83
CA THR A 98 13.15 23.31 22.35
C THR A 98 13.19 23.46 23.87
N THR A 99 13.37 22.32 24.56
CA THR A 99 13.71 22.12 25.99
C THR A 99 12.56 21.86 26.98
N ARG A 100 12.31 20.58 27.27
CA ARG A 100 12.00 20.13 28.64
C ARG A 100 13.11 19.16 29.10
N PRO A 101 13.70 19.33 30.29
CA PRO A 101 14.72 18.42 30.77
C PRO A 101 14.06 17.10 31.18
N ALA A 102 14.80 16.01 30.93
CA ALA A 102 14.53 14.67 31.38
C ALA A 102 14.07 14.68 32.84
N ASN A 103 12.79 14.40 33.08
CA ASN A 103 12.36 14.02 34.41
C ASN A 103 11.46 12.80 34.31
N LYS A 104 11.94 11.74 34.98
CA LYS A 104 11.22 10.52 35.30
C LYS A 104 9.77 10.83 35.63
N LEU A 105 8.84 10.35 34.81
CA LEU A 105 7.53 9.96 35.30
C LEU A 105 7.29 8.53 34.86
N ALA A 106 7.01 7.73 35.88
CA ALA A 106 7.02 6.29 35.90
C ALA A 106 6.13 5.67 34.82
N ILE A 107 6.59 4.52 34.34
CA ILE A 107 5.71 3.45 33.85
C ILE A 107 4.66 3.22 34.94
N ALA A 108 3.41 3.57 34.67
CA ALA A 108 2.27 3.25 35.52
C ALA A 108 1.38 2.29 34.74
N GLU A 109 1.17 1.13 35.35
CA GLU A 109 0.30 0.04 34.93
C GLU A 109 -1.13 0.54 34.63
N THR A 110 -1.80 -0.13 33.70
CA THR A 110 -3.21 0.04 33.31
C THR A 110 -4.15 0.13 34.52
N PRO A 111 -5.04 1.15 34.61
CA PRO A 111 -6.22 1.06 35.47
C PRO A 111 -7.54 1.12 34.68
N ALA A 112 -8.59 0.67 35.37
CA ALA A 112 -9.93 0.29 34.93
C ALA A 112 -10.77 1.35 34.17
N SER A 113 -11.82 0.85 33.50
CA SER A 113 -12.78 1.56 32.63
C SER A 113 -13.18 2.97 33.12
N SER A 114 -12.98 3.97 32.27
CA SER A 114 -13.47 5.34 32.44
C SER A 114 -14.95 5.43 32.06
N ASN A 115 -15.86 5.34 33.02
CA ASN A 115 -17.30 5.46 32.76
C ASN A 115 -17.79 6.92 32.86
N MET A 116 -18.54 7.38 31.84
CA MET A 116 -19.17 8.70 31.84
C MET A 116 -20.28 8.77 32.92
N PRO A 117 -20.35 9.81 33.77
CA PRO A 117 -21.41 9.97 34.76
C PRO A 117 -22.82 9.91 34.16
N ALA A 118 -23.76 9.23 34.84
CA ALA A 118 -25.13 9.01 34.36
C ALA A 118 -25.88 10.26 33.81
N PRO A 119 -25.82 11.46 34.44
CA PRO A 119 -26.46 12.65 33.87
C PRO A 119 -25.78 13.14 32.58
N GLN A 120 -24.45 13.03 32.47
CA GLN A 120 -23.71 13.39 31.26
C GLN A 120 -23.95 12.37 30.13
N ARG A 121 -24.06 11.08 30.46
CA ARG A 121 -24.39 10.02 29.49
C ARG A 121 -25.77 10.24 28.87
N ARG A 122 -26.75 10.66 29.68
CA ARG A 122 -28.10 10.96 29.19
C ARG A 122 -28.10 12.15 28.22
N GLN A 123 -27.37 13.22 28.56
CA GLN A 123 -27.21 14.38 27.69
C GLN A 123 -26.49 14.00 26.39
N PHE A 124 -25.40 13.23 26.47
CA PHE A 124 -24.64 12.79 25.30
C PHE A 124 -25.50 11.99 24.31
N ARG A 125 -26.30 11.03 24.81
CA ARG A 125 -27.23 10.26 23.97
C ARG A 125 -28.28 11.17 23.31
N GLN A 126 -28.74 12.19 24.04
CA GLN A 126 -29.72 13.15 23.52
C GLN A 126 -29.11 14.06 22.44
N ASP A 127 -27.85 14.46 22.59
CA ASP A 127 -27.12 15.27 21.61
C ASP A 127 -26.83 14.46 20.34
N LEU A 128 -26.37 13.21 20.45
CA LEU A 128 -26.22 12.31 19.30
C LEU A 128 -27.56 12.10 18.57
N ASN A 129 -28.64 11.95 19.33
CA ASN A 129 -29.96 11.76 18.73
C ASN A 129 -30.51 13.02 18.06
N THR A 130 -30.05 14.20 18.48
CA THR A 130 -30.50 15.49 17.92
C THR A 130 -29.69 15.90 16.70
N TYR A 131 -28.37 15.71 16.72
CA TYR A 131 -27.45 16.33 15.76
C TYR A 131 -26.89 15.40 14.68
N PHE A 132 -27.12 14.09 14.78
CA PHE A 132 -26.64 13.11 13.81
C PHE A 132 -27.75 12.18 13.36
N THR A 133 -27.84 11.86 12.08
CA THR A 133 -28.71 10.79 11.53
C THR A 133 -28.13 9.41 11.82
N ILE A 134 -28.91 8.34 11.63
CA ILE A 134 -28.40 6.95 11.79
C ILE A 134 -27.23 6.69 10.83
N SER A 135 -27.37 7.10 9.57
CA SER A 135 -26.33 6.91 8.55
C SER A 135 -25.02 7.64 8.89
N GLU A 136 -25.11 8.83 9.48
CA GLU A 136 -23.91 9.57 9.90
C GLU A 136 -23.25 8.91 11.11
N LEU A 137 -24.03 8.40 12.07
CA LEU A 137 -23.47 7.63 13.18
C LEU A 137 -22.84 6.31 12.72
N GLN A 138 -23.39 5.67 11.70
CA GLN A 138 -22.80 4.49 11.05
C GLN A 138 -21.48 4.85 10.36
N GLY A 139 -21.42 5.99 9.68
CA GLY A 139 -20.17 6.55 9.14
C GLY A 139 -19.10 6.74 10.22
N LEU A 140 -19.47 7.37 11.35
CA LEU A 140 -18.56 7.54 12.48
C LEU A 140 -18.11 6.22 13.12
N CYS A 141 -18.98 5.20 13.14
CA CYS A 141 -18.61 3.86 13.58
C CYS A 141 -17.61 3.21 12.62
N PHE A 142 -17.86 3.33 11.31
CA PHE A 142 -16.96 2.85 10.26
C PHE A 142 -15.59 3.51 10.34
N ASP A 143 -15.54 4.82 10.56
CA ASP A 143 -14.31 5.60 10.70
C ASP A 143 -13.45 5.16 11.90
N LEU A 144 -14.08 4.59 12.94
CA LEU A 144 -13.40 4.00 14.09
C LEU A 144 -13.11 2.50 13.97
N GLY A 145 -13.47 1.89 12.85
CA GLY A 145 -13.38 0.44 12.66
C GLY A 145 -14.32 -0.35 13.57
N ILE A 146 -15.46 0.25 13.96
CA ILE A 146 -16.51 -0.40 14.74
C ILE A 146 -17.51 -1.01 13.76
N ASP A 147 -17.66 -2.32 13.80
CA ASP A 147 -18.73 -3.02 13.08
C ASP A 147 -20.09 -2.60 13.67
N TYR A 148 -20.85 -1.78 12.93
CA TYR A 148 -22.12 -1.25 13.38
C TYR A 148 -23.32 -2.15 13.04
N GLU A 149 -23.11 -3.26 12.33
CA GLU A 149 -24.15 -4.26 12.02
C GLU A 149 -24.53 -5.08 13.25
N GLN A 150 -23.67 -5.14 14.26
CA GLN A 150 -23.94 -5.78 15.55
C GLN A 150 -24.96 -5.01 16.42
N PHE A 151 -25.29 -3.75 16.09
CA PHE A 151 -26.23 -2.93 16.85
C PHE A 151 -27.66 -3.05 16.31
N PRO A 152 -28.71 -2.95 17.16
CA PRO A 152 -30.10 -3.13 16.73
C PRO A 152 -30.56 -1.99 15.79
N GLN A 153 -30.50 -2.22 14.48
CA GLN A 153 -30.83 -1.22 13.44
C GLN A 153 -32.34 -1.06 13.22
N ASN A 154 -33.13 -2.14 13.40
CA ASN A 154 -34.58 -2.16 13.12
C ASN A 154 -35.46 -1.65 14.29
N GLN A 155 -34.87 -1.24 15.42
CA GLN A 155 -35.61 -0.80 16.62
C GLN A 155 -35.59 0.72 16.83
N GLY A 156 -35.15 1.48 15.83
CA GLY A 156 -35.12 2.94 15.83
C GLY A 156 -33.83 3.55 16.39
N LYS A 157 -33.55 4.77 15.95
CA LYS A 157 -32.33 5.56 16.22
C LYS A 157 -31.92 5.60 17.69
N GLY A 158 -32.87 5.74 18.61
CA GLY A 158 -32.59 5.83 20.04
C GLY A 158 -31.96 4.56 20.62
N LYS A 159 -32.43 3.38 20.19
CA LYS A 159 -31.86 2.09 20.65
C LYS A 159 -30.49 1.80 20.05
N PHE A 160 -30.27 2.25 18.82
CA PHE A 160 -28.95 2.21 18.18
C PHE A 160 -27.94 3.04 18.97
N ILE A 161 -28.28 4.31 19.30
CA ILE A 161 -27.41 5.21 20.08
C ILE A 161 -27.14 4.66 21.48
N GLU A 162 -28.15 4.09 22.14
CA GLU A 162 -27.97 3.49 23.46
C GLU A 162 -26.98 2.31 23.44
N SER A 163 -27.11 1.43 22.45
CA SER A 163 -26.22 0.27 22.27
C SER A 163 -24.81 0.70 21.89
N LEU A 164 -24.69 1.71 21.03
CA LEU A 164 -23.41 2.29 20.60
C LEU A 164 -22.67 2.93 21.77
N VAL A 165 -23.33 3.77 22.57
CA VAL A 165 -22.69 4.40 23.74
C VAL A 165 -22.26 3.35 24.77
N ALA A 166 -23.06 2.31 24.99
CA ALA A 166 -22.66 1.21 25.88
C ALA A 166 -21.44 0.43 25.35
N PHE A 167 -21.35 0.21 24.03
CA PHE A 167 -20.19 -0.41 23.40
C PHE A 167 -18.93 0.46 23.54
N LEU A 168 -19.04 1.75 23.26
CA LEU A 168 -17.92 2.70 23.35
C LEU A 168 -17.36 2.81 24.77
N GLU A 169 -18.21 2.74 25.79
CA GLU A 169 -17.80 2.70 27.19
C GLU A 169 -17.14 1.37 27.57
N ARG A 170 -17.71 0.24 27.13
CA ARG A 170 -17.15 -1.11 27.39
C ARG A 170 -15.77 -1.27 26.79
N ASP A 171 -15.58 -0.81 25.56
CA ASP A 171 -14.36 -1.05 24.77
C ASP A 171 -13.37 0.14 24.85
N ASN A 172 -13.62 1.09 25.75
CA ASN A 172 -12.76 2.26 26.03
C ASN A 172 -12.48 3.14 24.79
N ARG A 173 -13.46 3.24 23.88
CA ARG A 173 -13.38 4.02 22.62
C ARG A 173 -14.14 5.34 22.69
N LEU A 174 -14.72 5.67 23.85
CA LEU A 174 -15.58 6.83 24.06
C LEU A 174 -14.88 8.15 23.74
N GLU A 175 -13.61 8.31 24.11
CA GLU A 175 -12.84 9.53 23.86
C GLU A 175 -12.60 9.75 22.36
N GLN A 176 -12.22 8.69 21.64
CA GLN A 176 -12.01 8.73 20.19
C GLN A 176 -13.31 9.06 19.43
N PHE A 177 -14.44 8.52 19.90
CA PHE A 177 -15.75 8.81 19.31
C PHE A 177 -16.21 10.25 19.57
N LEU A 178 -15.98 10.78 20.78
CA LEU A 178 -16.28 12.18 21.11
C LEU A 178 -15.48 13.17 20.26
N VAL A 179 -14.22 12.84 19.97
CA VAL A 179 -13.36 13.63 19.08
C VAL A 179 -13.95 13.69 17.68
N LEU A 180 -14.39 12.56 17.11
CA LEU A 180 -15.02 12.56 15.78
C LEU A 180 -16.37 13.30 15.76
N CYS A 181 -17.17 13.19 16.83
CA CYS A 181 -18.39 13.99 16.96
C CYS A 181 -18.09 15.51 16.97
N GLY A 182 -16.99 15.90 17.61
CA GLY A 182 -16.49 17.28 17.62
C GLY A 182 -16.02 17.76 16.24
N PHE A 183 -15.40 16.90 15.43
CA PHE A 183 -15.01 17.23 14.06
C PHE A 183 -16.21 17.44 13.15
N GLU A 184 -17.19 16.54 13.19
CA GLU A 184 -18.39 16.64 12.36
C GLU A 184 -19.34 17.76 12.81
N ARG A 185 -19.42 18.04 14.11
CA ARG A 185 -20.33 19.04 14.69
C ARG A 185 -19.60 19.90 15.72
N GLY A 186 -18.64 20.68 15.24
CA GLY A 186 -17.80 21.55 16.07
C GLY A 186 -18.52 22.71 16.77
N HIS A 187 -19.79 22.96 16.45
CA HIS A 187 -20.64 23.94 17.14
C HIS A 187 -21.34 23.37 18.39
N VAL A 188 -21.35 22.05 18.57
CA VAL A 188 -21.96 21.38 19.73
C VAL A 188 -20.90 21.17 20.81
N LYS A 189 -21.24 21.49 22.07
CA LYS A 189 -20.34 21.27 23.22
C LYS A 189 -20.45 19.83 23.70
N TRP A 190 -19.48 19.00 23.33
CA TRP A 190 -19.40 17.59 23.74
C TRP A 190 -18.84 17.43 25.16
N PRO A 191 -19.30 16.41 25.94
CA PRO A 191 -18.88 16.20 27.33
C PRO A 191 -17.42 15.74 27.46
N SER A 192 -16.74 16.15 28.56
CA SER A 192 -15.36 15.76 28.89
C SER A 192 -15.32 14.63 29.92
N ILE A 193 -14.45 13.63 29.74
CA ILE A 193 -14.36 12.45 30.63
C ILE A 193 -13.41 12.76 31.80
N THR A 194 -13.89 12.67 33.04
CA THR A 194 -13.05 12.85 34.26
C THR A 194 -12.83 11.50 34.95
N ALA A 195 -11.56 11.09 35.16
CA ALA A 195 -11.21 9.86 35.86
C ALA A 195 -11.45 9.98 37.38
N VAL A 196 -12.07 8.96 37.99
CA VAL A 196 -12.25 8.85 39.46
C VAL A 196 -11.11 8.02 40.04
N THR A 197 -10.41 8.56 41.03
CA THR A 197 -9.25 7.98 41.71
C THR A 197 -9.65 7.06 42.87
N THR A 198 -9.10 5.84 42.93
CA THR A 198 -8.77 5.16 44.20
C THR A 198 -7.54 4.24 44.03
N ASN A 199 -6.63 4.36 44.99
CA ASN A 199 -5.37 3.62 45.22
C ASN A 199 -5.60 2.56 46.33
N PRO A 200 -4.61 1.75 46.78
CA PRO A 200 -3.55 0.98 46.12
C PRO A 200 -3.54 -0.51 46.61
N ILE A 201 -2.64 -1.40 46.14
CA ILE A 201 -1.97 -2.49 46.92
C ILE A 201 -0.94 -3.29 46.07
N PHE A 202 0.34 -3.22 46.47
CA PHE A 202 1.44 -4.22 46.47
C PHE A 202 2.28 -4.62 45.22
N ALA A 203 3.55 -4.16 45.25
CA ALA A 203 4.85 -4.88 45.33
C ALA A 203 5.32 -5.93 44.28
N HIS A 204 6.48 -5.62 43.65
CA HIS A 204 7.36 -6.53 42.90
C HIS A 204 8.27 -7.40 43.79
N PRO A 205 8.91 -8.44 43.19
CA PRO A 205 10.37 -8.37 43.06
C PRO A 205 10.96 -8.91 41.72
N SER A 206 11.85 -8.08 41.15
CA SER A 206 13.15 -8.34 40.48
C SER A 206 13.61 -9.75 40.06
N ASN A 207 14.07 -9.90 38.80
CA ASN A 207 15.48 -10.15 38.44
C ASN A 207 15.69 -10.35 36.91
N GLN A 208 16.69 -9.69 36.31
CA GLN A 208 17.55 -10.29 35.25
C GLN A 208 18.82 -9.43 35.00
N PRO A 209 19.99 -10.06 34.75
CA PRO A 209 21.29 -9.39 34.65
C PRO A 209 21.65 -8.94 33.23
N ARG A 210 22.53 -7.92 33.17
CA ARG A 210 23.17 -7.38 31.95
C ARG A 210 24.16 -8.37 31.34
N ILE A 211 24.22 -8.42 30.01
CA ILE A 211 25.43 -8.78 29.25
C ILE A 211 25.69 -7.69 28.20
N ALA A 212 26.98 -7.37 28.06
CA ALA A 212 27.56 -6.24 27.36
C ALA A 212 27.83 -6.52 25.87
N GLY A 213 27.85 -5.43 25.10
CA GLY A 213 28.73 -5.22 23.94
C GLY A 213 28.45 -6.08 22.71
N SER A 214 28.01 -5.46 21.62
CA SER A 214 28.15 -6.02 20.28
C SER A 214 28.64 -4.96 19.31
N PRO A 215 29.52 -5.33 18.35
CA PRO A 215 30.29 -4.40 17.54
C PRO A 215 29.48 -3.92 16.32
N SER A 216 29.90 -2.80 15.75
CA SER A 216 29.36 -2.22 14.51
C SER A 216 29.40 -3.24 13.36
N PRO A 217 28.34 -3.38 12.53
CA PRO A 217 28.39 -4.21 11.34
C PRO A 217 29.13 -3.46 10.22
N THR A 218 30.13 -4.12 9.67
CA THR A 218 30.75 -3.87 8.38
C THR A 218 29.86 -4.45 7.27
N GLN A 219 30.08 -3.96 6.04
CA GLN A 219 29.34 -4.25 4.81
C GLN A 219 29.08 -5.75 4.57
N GLY A 220 27.80 -6.08 4.40
CA GLY A 220 27.29 -7.40 4.01
C GLY A 220 25.77 -7.27 3.80
N GLU A 221 25.26 -7.85 2.72
CA GLU A 221 23.85 -7.78 2.31
C GLU A 221 22.88 -8.19 3.45
N SER A 222 21.65 -7.66 3.43
CA SER A 222 20.69 -7.85 4.54
C SER A 222 20.34 -9.33 4.76
N PRO A 223 20.29 -9.84 6.01
CA PRO A 223 19.97 -11.26 6.32
C PRO A 223 18.61 -11.75 5.78
N VAL A 224 17.74 -10.83 5.37
CA VAL A 224 16.45 -11.11 4.73
C VAL A 224 16.62 -11.56 3.28
N VAL A 225 17.61 -11.03 2.56
CA VAL A 225 17.89 -11.35 1.14
C VAL A 225 18.47 -12.75 1.04
N ASP A 226 19.47 -13.08 1.87
CA ASP A 226 20.08 -14.41 1.92
C ASP A 226 19.05 -15.51 2.24
N ALA A 227 18.22 -15.26 3.26
CA ALA A 227 17.14 -16.17 3.62
C ALA A 227 16.12 -16.35 2.48
N ALA A 228 15.84 -15.29 1.71
CA ALA A 228 14.92 -15.39 0.58
C ALA A 228 15.49 -16.26 -0.56
N ILE A 229 16.77 -16.10 -0.90
CA ILE A 229 17.44 -16.94 -1.90
C ILE A 229 17.39 -18.42 -1.50
N ILE A 230 17.68 -18.73 -0.23
CA ILE A 230 17.63 -20.11 0.28
C ILE A 230 16.21 -20.69 0.11
N ASN A 231 15.19 -19.97 0.57
CA ASN A 231 13.79 -20.42 0.48
C ASN A 231 13.32 -20.58 -0.98
N LEU A 232 13.71 -19.67 -1.88
CA LEU A 232 13.37 -19.75 -3.29
C LEU A 232 14.08 -20.92 -3.98
N ARG A 233 15.35 -21.19 -3.66
CA ARG A 233 16.07 -22.38 -4.14
C ARG A 233 15.45 -23.69 -3.65
N GLU A 234 14.98 -23.71 -2.41
CA GLU A 234 14.20 -24.85 -1.91
C GLU A 234 12.85 -25.01 -2.61
N ALA A 235 12.17 -23.92 -2.97
CA ALA A 235 10.94 -23.99 -3.76
C ALA A 235 11.21 -24.49 -5.18
N LEU A 236 12.31 -24.03 -5.81
CA LEU A 236 12.78 -24.52 -7.10
C LEU A 236 13.05 -26.03 -7.09
N SER A 237 13.77 -26.53 -6.08
CA SER A 237 14.12 -27.95 -6.01
C SER A 237 12.91 -28.87 -5.80
N ARG A 238 11.84 -28.35 -5.19
CA ARG A 238 10.55 -29.05 -5.02
C ARG A 238 9.64 -28.94 -6.24
N GLY A 239 9.95 -28.08 -7.22
CA GLY A 239 9.06 -27.77 -8.34
C GLY A 239 7.84 -26.92 -7.94
N ASP A 240 7.93 -26.24 -6.80
CA ASP A 240 6.84 -25.54 -6.11
C ASP A 240 6.96 -24.01 -6.25
N LEU A 241 7.65 -23.52 -7.28
CA LEU A 241 7.81 -22.09 -7.58
C LEU A 241 7.05 -21.70 -8.85
N ALA A 242 6.28 -20.62 -8.78
CA ALA A 242 5.72 -19.91 -9.92
C ALA A 242 6.33 -18.50 -10.01
N VAL A 243 6.49 -17.99 -11.23
CA VAL A 243 7.08 -16.67 -11.47
C VAL A 243 6.03 -15.74 -12.06
N PHE A 244 5.95 -14.51 -11.54
CA PHE A 244 5.10 -13.46 -12.08
C PHE A 244 5.98 -12.33 -12.61
N VAL A 245 5.83 -12.00 -13.89
CA VAL A 245 6.64 -11.00 -14.60
C VAL A 245 5.79 -9.79 -14.91
N GLY A 246 6.21 -8.62 -14.41
CA GLY A 246 5.53 -7.35 -14.65
C GLY A 246 6.21 -6.46 -15.69
N SER A 247 5.62 -5.29 -15.91
CA SER A 247 5.94 -4.40 -17.03
C SER A 247 7.28 -3.71 -16.91
N GLN A 248 7.87 -3.64 -15.71
CA GLN A 248 9.18 -3.02 -15.51
C GLN A 248 10.28 -3.72 -16.34
N LEU A 249 10.18 -5.04 -16.54
CA LEU A 249 11.12 -5.78 -17.38
C LEU A 249 11.02 -5.38 -18.85
N SER A 250 9.79 -5.18 -19.35
CA SER A 250 9.54 -4.68 -20.70
C SER A 250 10.06 -3.25 -20.88
N GLN A 251 9.94 -2.41 -19.85
CA GLN A 251 10.51 -1.06 -19.85
C GLN A 251 12.04 -1.06 -19.94
N MET A 252 12.70 -2.00 -19.26
CA MET A 252 14.15 -2.20 -19.40
C MET A 252 14.56 -2.61 -20.83
N ALA A 253 13.64 -3.15 -21.64
CA ALA A 253 13.85 -3.44 -23.06
C ALA A 253 13.55 -2.24 -23.98
N GLY A 254 13.13 -1.10 -23.42
CA GLY A 254 12.78 0.11 -24.16
C GLY A 254 11.30 0.23 -24.54
N LEU A 255 10.42 -0.64 -24.04
CA LEU A 255 8.98 -0.49 -24.24
C LEU A 255 8.40 0.58 -23.28
N PRO A 256 7.35 1.31 -23.69
CA PRO A 256 6.80 2.41 -22.89
C PRO A 256 6.03 1.90 -21.66
N ALA A 257 5.97 2.72 -20.60
CA ALA A 257 5.01 2.51 -19.53
C ALA A 257 3.58 2.77 -20.05
N ILE A 258 2.58 2.15 -19.44
CA ILE A 258 1.17 2.35 -19.83
C ILE A 258 0.78 3.84 -19.72
N ALA A 259 1.34 4.53 -18.72
CA ALA A 259 1.17 5.97 -18.54
C ALA A 259 1.60 6.76 -19.77
N ASP A 260 2.74 6.41 -20.37
CA ASP A 260 3.28 7.10 -21.56
C ASP A 260 2.38 6.92 -22.78
N VAL A 261 1.71 5.76 -22.87
CA VAL A 261 0.75 5.46 -23.95
C VAL A 261 -0.55 6.26 -23.76
N LEU A 262 -1.07 6.32 -22.54
CA LEU A 262 -2.39 6.89 -22.25
C LEU A 262 -2.38 8.40 -22.03
N ARG A 263 -1.33 8.97 -21.41
CA ARG A 263 -1.22 10.39 -21.09
C ARG A 263 -1.50 11.31 -22.30
N PRO A 264 -0.91 11.10 -23.50
CA PRO A 264 -1.21 11.95 -24.65
C PRO A 264 -2.64 11.79 -25.18
N LEU A 265 -3.32 10.67 -24.88
CA LEU A 265 -4.67 10.39 -25.35
C LEU A 265 -5.75 11.11 -24.54
N VAL A 266 -5.49 11.35 -23.25
CA VAL A 266 -6.44 11.99 -22.31
C VAL A 266 -6.01 13.39 -21.87
N SER A 267 -4.92 13.93 -22.41
CA SER A 267 -4.40 15.26 -22.03
C SER A 267 -5.38 16.41 -22.26
N SER A 268 -6.30 16.26 -23.22
CA SER A 268 -7.35 17.24 -23.52
C SER A 268 -8.73 16.83 -23.01
N SER A 269 -8.83 15.74 -22.25
CA SER A 269 -10.08 15.27 -21.65
C SER A 269 -10.36 16.00 -20.34
N ASP A 270 -11.60 15.88 -19.83
CA ASP A 270 -11.99 16.39 -18.52
C ASP A 270 -11.30 15.64 -17.35
N THR A 271 -10.69 14.48 -17.63
CA THR A 271 -10.05 13.59 -16.65
C THR A 271 -8.61 13.24 -17.08
N PRO A 272 -7.68 14.21 -17.10
CA PRO A 272 -6.29 13.95 -17.46
C PRO A 272 -5.60 13.05 -16.42
N LEU A 273 -4.61 12.27 -16.87
CA LEU A 273 -3.81 11.46 -15.96
C LEU A 273 -3.06 12.34 -14.96
N PRO A 274 -3.06 12.00 -13.66
CA PRO A 274 -2.31 12.75 -12.69
C PRO A 274 -0.80 12.57 -12.91
N PRO A 275 0.05 13.42 -12.30
CA PRO A 275 1.49 13.23 -12.24
C PRO A 275 1.88 11.80 -11.80
N ASP A 276 3.02 11.29 -12.27
CA ASP A 276 3.43 9.89 -12.05
C ASP A 276 3.48 9.48 -10.56
N GLN A 277 3.79 10.42 -9.67
CA GLN A 277 3.80 10.19 -8.22
C GLN A 277 2.42 9.95 -7.59
N TYR A 278 1.34 10.35 -8.28
CA TYR A 278 -0.06 10.17 -7.89
C TYR A 278 -0.75 9.12 -8.77
N LEU A 279 -0.01 8.53 -9.69
CA LEU A 279 -0.56 7.64 -10.68
C LEU A 279 -0.83 6.27 -10.03
N THR A 280 -2.04 5.77 -10.24
CA THR A 280 -2.46 4.46 -9.76
C THR A 280 -2.92 3.62 -10.94
N SER A 281 -3.00 2.31 -10.73
CA SER A 281 -3.59 1.42 -11.74
C SER A 281 -5.03 1.81 -12.10
N ASP A 282 -5.82 2.29 -11.12
CA ASP A 282 -7.20 2.73 -11.39
C ASP A 282 -7.25 3.98 -12.28
N HIS A 283 -6.35 4.95 -12.06
CA HIS A 283 -6.21 6.12 -12.94
C HIS A 283 -5.91 5.70 -14.39
N LEU A 284 -5.04 4.69 -14.59
CA LEU A 284 -4.73 4.17 -15.92
C LEU A 284 -5.93 3.48 -16.58
N LEU A 285 -6.67 2.66 -15.82
CA LEU A 285 -7.85 1.97 -16.33
C LEU A 285 -8.98 2.96 -16.68
N GLU A 286 -9.15 4.02 -15.89
CA GLU A 286 -10.10 5.10 -16.13
C GLU A 286 -9.72 5.95 -17.36
N ALA A 287 -8.44 6.27 -17.53
CA ALA A 287 -7.97 6.98 -18.71
C ALA A 287 -8.18 6.15 -20.00
N ALA A 288 -7.92 4.85 -19.95
CA ALA A 288 -8.19 3.95 -21.07
C ALA A 288 -9.70 3.89 -21.39
N GLU A 289 -10.54 3.79 -20.37
CA GLU A 289 -12.01 3.78 -20.52
C GLU A 289 -12.55 5.11 -21.09
N THR A 290 -12.03 6.24 -20.60
CA THR A 290 -12.38 7.57 -21.11
C THR A 290 -12.04 7.68 -22.60
N TYR A 291 -10.82 7.29 -22.99
CA TYR A 291 -10.43 7.30 -24.40
C TYR A 291 -11.23 6.31 -25.26
N GLU A 292 -11.61 5.15 -24.70
CA GLU A 292 -12.48 4.20 -25.39
C GLU A 292 -13.86 4.76 -25.68
N VAL A 293 -14.44 5.52 -24.75
CA VAL A 293 -15.73 6.20 -24.95
C VAL A 293 -15.62 7.26 -26.06
N ASP A 294 -14.54 8.04 -26.07
CA ASP A 294 -14.36 9.15 -27.00
C ASP A 294 -13.97 8.71 -28.42
N ALA A 295 -13.04 7.75 -28.53
CA ALA A 295 -12.42 7.35 -29.80
C ALA A 295 -12.80 5.93 -30.26
N GLY A 296 -13.46 5.16 -29.40
CA GLY A 296 -13.86 3.77 -29.66
C GLY A 296 -12.77 2.73 -29.36
N ARG A 297 -13.21 1.50 -29.07
CA ARG A 297 -12.36 0.35 -28.72
C ARG A 297 -11.21 0.11 -29.71
N ASN A 298 -11.50 0.15 -31.01
CA ASN A 298 -10.51 -0.12 -32.05
C ASN A 298 -9.36 0.90 -32.03
N ALA A 299 -9.65 2.17 -31.70
CA ALA A 299 -8.63 3.20 -31.60
C ALA A 299 -7.72 2.95 -30.40
N LEU A 300 -8.30 2.66 -29.22
CA LEU A 300 -7.54 2.29 -28.01
C LEU A 300 -6.64 1.07 -28.26
N VAL A 301 -7.21 -0.01 -28.78
CA VAL A 301 -6.48 -1.25 -29.09
C VAL A 301 -5.31 -0.99 -30.04
N ARG A 302 -5.51 -0.17 -31.07
CA ARG A 302 -4.44 0.20 -32.01
C ARG A 302 -3.28 0.91 -31.32
N ARG A 303 -3.56 1.80 -30.34
CA ARG A 303 -2.50 2.46 -29.55
C ARG A 303 -1.65 1.46 -28.78
N PHE A 304 -2.28 0.45 -28.19
CA PHE A 304 -1.54 -0.61 -27.48
C PHE A 304 -0.75 -1.49 -28.44
N ILE A 305 -1.29 -1.85 -29.60
CA ILE A 305 -0.54 -2.60 -30.63
C ILE A 305 0.71 -1.83 -31.07
N ASP A 306 0.54 -0.56 -31.42
CA ASP A 306 1.64 0.29 -31.90
C ASP A 306 2.73 0.44 -30.82
N ALA A 307 2.34 0.52 -29.54
CA ALA A 307 3.23 0.71 -28.40
C ALA A 307 3.97 -0.56 -27.95
N TYR A 308 3.35 -1.74 -28.06
CA TYR A 308 3.86 -2.99 -27.48
C TYR A 308 4.24 -4.06 -28.50
N GLN A 309 4.18 -3.78 -29.80
CA GLN A 309 4.81 -4.63 -30.81
C GLN A 309 6.33 -4.74 -30.57
N THR A 310 6.87 -5.94 -30.75
CA THR A 310 8.27 -6.25 -30.42
C THR A 310 9.17 -6.37 -31.63
N VAL A 311 8.73 -5.86 -32.79
CA VAL A 311 9.55 -5.88 -34.01
C VAL A 311 10.83 -5.07 -33.77
N GLY A 312 11.98 -5.75 -33.81
CA GLY A 312 13.28 -5.13 -33.55
C GLY A 312 13.64 -4.97 -32.06
N VAL A 313 12.75 -5.36 -31.14
CA VAL A 313 13.01 -5.34 -29.70
C VAL A 313 13.52 -6.72 -29.27
N GLN A 314 14.55 -6.74 -28.43
CA GLN A 314 15.15 -7.99 -27.95
C GLN A 314 14.87 -8.20 -26.46
N PRO A 315 14.68 -9.45 -26.01
CA PRO A 315 14.57 -9.73 -24.59
C PRO A 315 15.87 -9.37 -23.86
N THR A 316 15.74 -8.61 -22.77
CA THR A 316 16.85 -8.25 -21.88
C THR A 316 17.43 -9.48 -21.18
N LEU A 317 18.61 -9.32 -20.56
CA LEU A 317 19.22 -10.38 -19.77
C LEU A 317 18.29 -10.87 -18.64
N ALA A 318 17.54 -9.98 -18.00
CA ALA A 318 16.57 -10.35 -16.97
C ALA A 318 15.52 -11.34 -17.49
N HIS A 319 14.95 -11.11 -18.68
CA HIS A 319 14.02 -12.06 -19.30
C HIS A 319 14.69 -13.41 -19.55
N ARG A 320 15.96 -13.41 -20.00
CA ARG A 320 16.70 -14.64 -20.29
C ARG A 320 16.98 -15.43 -19.02
N LEU A 321 17.40 -14.78 -17.93
CA LEU A 321 17.62 -15.41 -16.63
C LEU A 321 16.32 -15.99 -16.06
N LEU A 322 15.20 -15.26 -16.15
CA LEU A 322 13.90 -15.79 -15.75
C LEU A 322 13.48 -17.01 -16.59
N ALA A 323 13.74 -16.98 -17.90
CA ALA A 323 13.51 -18.11 -18.79
C ALA A 323 14.51 -19.27 -18.58
N GLN A 324 15.56 -19.10 -17.77
CA GLN A 324 16.46 -20.19 -17.34
C GLN A 324 15.96 -20.92 -16.11
N LEU A 325 15.13 -20.29 -15.28
CA LEU A 325 14.59 -20.93 -14.09
C LEU A 325 13.89 -22.27 -14.44
N PRO A 326 14.11 -23.33 -13.66
CA PRO A 326 13.46 -24.62 -13.88
C PRO A 326 12.02 -24.62 -13.31
N VAL A 327 11.23 -23.61 -13.66
CA VAL A 327 9.82 -23.49 -13.26
C VAL A 327 8.89 -23.77 -14.43
N GLN A 328 7.72 -24.31 -14.12
CA GLN A 328 6.70 -24.64 -15.12
C GLN A 328 5.74 -23.47 -15.37
N ALA A 329 5.40 -22.71 -14.34
CA ALA A 329 4.32 -21.74 -14.37
C ALA A 329 4.86 -20.30 -14.35
N TYR A 330 4.62 -19.57 -15.44
CA TYR A 330 4.86 -18.14 -15.53
C TYR A 330 3.54 -17.42 -15.70
N PHE A 331 3.40 -16.26 -15.04
CA PHE A 331 2.27 -15.36 -15.17
C PHE A 331 2.76 -13.98 -15.57
N THR A 332 1.97 -13.25 -16.34
CA THR A 332 2.30 -11.86 -16.68
C THR A 332 1.06 -11.04 -16.98
N THR A 333 1.16 -9.73 -16.72
CA THR A 333 0.20 -8.71 -17.16
C THR A 333 0.73 -7.90 -18.35
N ASN A 334 1.86 -8.29 -18.94
CA ASN A 334 2.49 -7.59 -20.04
C ASN A 334 1.79 -7.90 -21.38
N TYR A 335 1.72 -6.89 -22.25
CA TYR A 335 1.08 -7.00 -23.56
C TYR A 335 2.05 -7.44 -24.68
N ASP A 336 3.35 -7.32 -24.46
CA ASP A 336 4.43 -7.74 -25.37
C ASP A 336 4.82 -9.22 -25.18
N ASN A 337 5.58 -9.80 -26.12
CA ASN A 337 5.98 -11.22 -26.07
C ASN A 337 7.47 -11.43 -25.71
N LEU A 338 8.10 -10.50 -24.97
CA LEU A 338 9.54 -10.57 -24.69
C LEU A 338 9.93 -11.79 -23.84
N LEU A 339 9.05 -12.24 -22.93
CA LEU A 339 9.31 -13.43 -22.14
C LEU A 339 9.35 -14.68 -23.03
N GLU A 340 8.39 -14.83 -23.94
CA GLU A 340 8.34 -15.91 -24.94
C GLU A 340 9.58 -15.87 -25.86
N LEU A 341 9.98 -14.68 -26.30
CA LEU A 341 11.20 -14.51 -27.10
C LEU A 341 12.46 -14.93 -26.31
N ALA A 342 12.49 -14.73 -24.99
CA ALA A 342 13.59 -15.17 -24.14
C ALA A 342 13.68 -16.69 -24.00
N PHE A 343 12.52 -17.38 -23.97
CA PHE A 343 12.45 -18.84 -24.07
C PHE A 343 12.96 -19.34 -25.42
N LEU A 344 12.46 -18.74 -26.51
CA LEU A 344 12.83 -19.08 -27.87
C LEU A 344 14.34 -18.90 -28.12
N ALA A 345 14.93 -17.80 -27.66
CA ALA A 345 16.36 -17.51 -27.80
C ALA A 345 17.26 -18.55 -27.12
N GLN A 346 16.71 -19.35 -26.21
CA GLN A 346 17.41 -20.40 -25.48
C GLN A 346 17.02 -21.81 -25.94
N ASN A 347 16.30 -21.92 -27.06
CA ASN A 347 15.74 -23.17 -27.58
C ASN A 347 14.89 -23.94 -26.55
N ARG A 348 14.29 -23.23 -25.58
CA ARG A 348 13.38 -23.82 -24.59
C ARG A 348 11.94 -23.60 -25.05
N PRO A 349 11.12 -24.66 -25.18
CA PRO A 349 9.73 -24.49 -25.55
C PRO A 349 8.92 -23.93 -24.37
N CYS A 350 8.07 -22.93 -24.65
CA CYS A 350 7.05 -22.46 -23.74
C CYS A 350 5.68 -22.42 -24.44
N THR A 351 4.61 -22.59 -23.68
CA THR A 351 3.23 -22.53 -24.20
C THR A 351 2.55 -21.24 -23.72
N PRO A 352 2.26 -20.26 -24.59
CA PRO A 352 1.49 -19.09 -24.19
C PRO A 352 0.02 -19.49 -23.95
N ILE A 353 -0.52 -19.08 -22.80
CA ILE A 353 -1.91 -19.32 -22.40
C ILE A 353 -2.60 -17.96 -22.26
N ILE A 354 -3.40 -17.59 -23.27
CA ILE A 354 -4.08 -16.29 -23.32
C ILE A 354 -5.60 -16.46 -23.06
N ARG A 355 -6.15 -17.61 -23.46
CA ARG A 355 -7.57 -17.95 -23.32
C ARG A 355 -7.74 -19.24 -22.52
N ASN A 356 -8.94 -19.42 -21.98
CA ASN A 356 -9.33 -20.68 -21.34
C ASN A 356 -9.09 -21.91 -22.23
N SER A 357 -9.30 -21.78 -23.54
CA SER A 357 -9.08 -22.86 -24.52
C SER A 357 -7.60 -23.20 -24.74
N ASN A 358 -6.66 -22.35 -24.33
CA ASN A 358 -5.24 -22.67 -24.40
C ASN A 358 -4.77 -23.56 -23.23
N LEU A 359 -5.44 -23.49 -22.08
CA LEU A 359 -5.02 -24.15 -20.84
C LEU A 359 -4.85 -25.68 -20.98
N PRO A 360 -5.73 -26.42 -21.70
CA PRO A 360 -5.54 -27.86 -21.91
C PRO A 360 -4.25 -28.25 -22.65
N TYR A 361 -3.62 -27.32 -23.36
CA TYR A 361 -2.36 -27.55 -24.07
C TYR A 361 -1.12 -27.24 -23.20
N ALA A 362 -1.31 -26.74 -21.97
CA ALA A 362 -0.23 -26.62 -21.01
C ALA A 362 0.30 -28.03 -20.65
N SER A 363 1.54 -28.31 -21.05
CA SER A 363 2.19 -29.59 -20.74
C SER A 363 2.80 -29.56 -19.34
N ARG A 364 2.84 -30.71 -18.67
CA ARG A 364 3.58 -30.86 -17.42
C ARG A 364 5.10 -30.77 -17.61
N ASP A 365 5.58 -31.06 -18.82
CA ASP A 365 7.02 -31.17 -19.11
C ASP A 365 7.61 -29.88 -19.69
N LYS A 366 6.80 -28.83 -19.87
CA LYS A 366 7.20 -27.57 -20.51
C LYS A 366 6.69 -26.38 -19.71
N ALA A 367 7.41 -25.26 -19.82
CA ALA A 367 6.92 -24.01 -19.26
C ALA A 367 5.66 -23.55 -19.98
N TYR A 368 4.76 -22.88 -19.27
CA TYR A 368 3.67 -22.11 -19.86
C TYR A 368 3.68 -20.69 -19.30
N ILE A 369 3.20 -19.75 -20.11
CA ILE A 369 3.11 -18.32 -19.77
C ILE A 369 1.64 -17.93 -19.83
N ALA A 370 1.00 -17.79 -18.66
CA ALA A 370 -0.36 -17.31 -18.53
C ALA A 370 -0.41 -15.79 -18.62
N ARG A 371 -1.03 -15.28 -19.68
CA ARG A 371 -1.09 -13.85 -20.01
C ARG A 371 -2.43 -13.29 -19.56
N LEU A 372 -2.44 -12.64 -18.41
CA LEU A 372 -3.68 -12.23 -17.74
C LEU A 372 -4.33 -11.02 -18.40
N ARG A 373 -3.57 -10.23 -19.15
CA ARG A 373 -4.05 -9.00 -19.82
C ARG A 373 -4.16 -9.12 -21.34
N GLY A 374 -3.96 -10.31 -21.89
CA GLY A 374 -3.99 -10.56 -23.33
C GLY A 374 -2.61 -10.47 -24.01
N ASP A 375 -2.64 -10.36 -25.33
CA ASP A 375 -1.46 -10.27 -26.20
C ASP A 375 -1.77 -9.31 -27.37
N VAL A 376 -0.89 -8.36 -27.67
CA VAL A 376 -1.12 -7.41 -28.78
C VAL A 376 -1.19 -8.07 -30.16
N SER A 377 -0.63 -9.27 -30.33
CA SER A 377 -0.78 -10.07 -31.54
C SER A 377 -2.17 -10.69 -31.69
N GLN A 378 -2.97 -10.71 -30.62
CA GLN A 378 -4.37 -11.15 -30.60
C GLN A 378 -5.26 -10.03 -30.01
N PRO A 379 -5.58 -8.99 -30.80
CA PRO A 379 -6.19 -7.75 -30.28
C PRO A 379 -7.51 -7.93 -29.53
N ASP A 380 -8.28 -8.97 -29.84
CA ASP A 380 -9.54 -9.31 -29.17
C ASP A 380 -9.36 -9.87 -27.74
N THR A 381 -8.11 -10.13 -27.30
CA THR A 381 -7.77 -10.64 -25.96
C THR A 381 -7.43 -9.55 -24.95
N LEU A 382 -7.22 -8.31 -25.42
CA LEU A 382 -6.64 -7.26 -24.59
C LEU A 382 -7.61 -6.84 -23.46
N ILE A 383 -7.07 -6.68 -22.26
CA ILE A 383 -7.82 -6.24 -21.06
C ILE A 383 -7.29 -4.86 -20.66
N LEU A 384 -7.94 -3.79 -21.11
CA LEU A 384 -7.40 -2.42 -21.08
C LEU A 384 -8.18 -1.46 -20.17
N THR A 385 -9.48 -1.67 -20.01
CA THR A 385 -10.39 -0.75 -19.28
C THR A 385 -10.82 -1.32 -17.93
N ARG A 386 -11.43 -0.48 -17.06
CA ARG A 386 -12.05 -0.95 -15.80
C ARG A 386 -13.09 -2.03 -16.06
N GLN A 387 -13.94 -1.84 -17.08
CA GLN A 387 -14.95 -2.81 -17.47
C GLN A 387 -14.34 -4.15 -17.91
N ASP A 388 -13.23 -4.13 -18.66
CA ASP A 388 -12.51 -5.36 -19.03
C ASP A 388 -12.03 -6.11 -17.77
N VAL A 389 -11.46 -5.40 -16.78
CA VAL A 389 -11.00 -6.01 -15.51
C VAL A 389 -12.17 -6.58 -14.72
N HIS A 390 -13.26 -5.83 -14.60
CA HIS A 390 -14.43 -6.21 -13.82
C HIS A 390 -15.07 -7.51 -14.34
N THR A 391 -15.15 -7.66 -15.66
CA THR A 391 -15.74 -8.84 -16.31
C THR A 391 -14.74 -9.99 -16.51
N TYR A 392 -13.45 -9.76 -16.24
CA TYR A 392 -12.38 -10.72 -16.52
C TYR A 392 -12.63 -12.09 -15.89
N ALA A 393 -12.99 -12.16 -14.61
CA ALA A 393 -13.20 -13.43 -13.93
C ALA A 393 -14.40 -14.24 -14.48
N GLN A 394 -15.41 -13.55 -15.02
CA GLN A 394 -16.56 -14.18 -15.66
C GLN A 394 -16.20 -14.71 -17.05
N ASN A 395 -15.37 -13.98 -17.79
CA ASN A 395 -14.95 -14.33 -19.15
C ASN A 395 -13.80 -15.37 -19.16
N HIS A 396 -12.95 -15.37 -18.14
CA HIS A 396 -11.73 -16.18 -18.02
C HIS A 396 -11.71 -17.08 -16.77
N PRO A 397 -12.79 -17.82 -16.43
CA PRO A 397 -12.87 -18.56 -15.17
C PRO A 397 -11.78 -19.63 -15.01
N LEU A 398 -11.35 -20.28 -16.10
CA LEU A 398 -10.31 -21.31 -16.01
C LEU A 398 -8.92 -20.72 -15.73
N LEU A 399 -8.61 -19.57 -16.32
CA LEU A 399 -7.36 -18.85 -16.04
C LEU A 399 -7.33 -18.30 -14.60
N VAL A 400 -8.43 -17.73 -14.14
CA VAL A 400 -8.53 -17.26 -12.75
C VAL A 400 -8.42 -18.44 -11.78
N ASN A 401 -9.03 -19.58 -12.07
CA ASN A 401 -8.90 -20.79 -11.25
C ASN A 401 -7.48 -21.37 -11.25
N GLU A 402 -6.79 -21.34 -12.39
CA GLU A 402 -5.38 -21.72 -12.48
C GLU A 402 -4.52 -20.79 -11.61
N LEU A 403 -4.67 -19.47 -11.74
CA LEU A 403 -3.97 -18.50 -10.89
C LEU A 403 -4.26 -18.75 -9.41
N ARG A 404 -5.53 -18.98 -9.04
CA ARG A 404 -5.93 -19.26 -7.65
C ARG A 404 -5.28 -20.53 -7.14
N THR A 405 -5.27 -21.59 -7.94
CA THR A 405 -4.67 -22.88 -7.58
C THR A 405 -3.18 -22.69 -7.33
N ARG A 406 -2.48 -21.97 -8.22
CA ARG A 406 -1.06 -21.66 -8.07
C ARG A 406 -0.78 -20.83 -6.82
N LEU A 407 -1.53 -19.75 -6.58
CA LEU A 407 -1.33 -18.90 -5.41
C LEU A 407 -1.51 -19.65 -4.08
N VAL A 408 -2.34 -20.70 -4.07
CA VAL A 408 -2.54 -21.55 -2.89
C VAL A 408 -1.42 -22.59 -2.73
N ASN A 409 -0.97 -23.22 -3.82
CA ASN A 409 -0.11 -24.41 -3.77
C ASN A 409 1.37 -24.18 -4.12
N THR A 410 1.75 -23.01 -4.60
CA THR A 410 3.13 -22.67 -4.96
C THR A 410 3.60 -21.40 -4.29
N THR A 411 4.90 -21.29 -4.08
CA THR A 411 5.57 -20.03 -3.75
C THR A 411 5.58 -19.16 -5.02
N PHE A 412 5.21 -17.89 -4.90
CA PHE A 412 5.32 -16.94 -6.01
C PHE A 412 6.56 -16.09 -5.89
N LEU A 413 7.27 -15.90 -7.00
CA LEU A 413 8.30 -14.88 -7.15
C LEU A 413 7.80 -13.81 -8.15
N PHE A 414 7.55 -12.60 -7.66
CA PHE A 414 7.18 -11.43 -8.45
C PHE A 414 8.42 -10.63 -8.83
N VAL A 415 8.61 -10.40 -10.13
CA VAL A 415 9.77 -9.66 -10.67
C VAL A 415 9.28 -8.56 -11.60
N GLY A 416 9.68 -7.33 -11.30
CA GLY A 416 9.29 -6.11 -12.02
C GLY A 416 7.78 -5.88 -12.12
N TYR A 417 7.05 -6.41 -11.13
CA TYR A 417 5.62 -6.26 -10.98
C TYR A 417 5.34 -5.42 -9.73
N ASP A 418 4.55 -4.36 -9.90
CA ASP A 418 4.37 -3.31 -8.90
C ASP A 418 3.37 -3.69 -7.78
N MET A 419 2.65 -4.80 -7.93
CA MET A 419 1.60 -5.28 -7.03
C MET A 419 0.42 -4.29 -6.89
N THR A 420 0.14 -3.47 -7.91
CA THR A 420 -0.98 -2.51 -7.90
C THR A 420 -2.18 -2.93 -8.77
N ASP A 421 -2.04 -3.98 -9.59
CA ASP A 421 -3.11 -4.47 -10.47
C ASP A 421 -4.39 -4.85 -9.69
N PRO A 422 -5.53 -4.18 -9.96
CA PRO A 422 -6.77 -4.42 -9.24
C PRO A 422 -7.32 -5.84 -9.42
N GLY A 423 -7.16 -6.43 -10.61
CA GLY A 423 -7.67 -7.75 -10.94
C GLY A 423 -6.92 -8.86 -10.18
N PHE A 424 -5.58 -8.78 -10.15
CA PHE A 424 -4.75 -9.67 -9.34
C PHE A 424 -5.03 -9.48 -7.85
N ASN A 425 -5.12 -8.24 -7.39
CA ASN A 425 -5.34 -7.94 -5.97
C ASN A 425 -6.67 -8.51 -5.48
N LEU A 426 -7.73 -8.44 -6.29
CA LEU A 426 -9.01 -9.08 -5.99
C LEU A 426 -8.88 -10.60 -5.79
N VAL A 427 -8.16 -11.29 -6.68
CA VAL A 427 -7.93 -12.74 -6.57
C VAL A 427 -7.11 -13.08 -5.33
N GLN A 428 -6.06 -12.30 -5.05
CA GLN A 428 -5.22 -12.51 -3.87
C GLN A 428 -5.99 -12.30 -2.56
N ASP A 429 -6.80 -11.25 -2.47
CA ASP A 429 -7.55 -10.93 -1.26
C ASP A 429 -8.63 -11.99 -0.98
N GLN A 430 -9.27 -12.52 -2.02
CA GLN A 430 -10.19 -13.67 -1.90
C GLN A 430 -9.49 -14.90 -1.31
N ILE A 431 -8.27 -15.21 -1.76
CA ILE A 431 -7.49 -16.33 -1.21
C ILE A 431 -7.12 -16.06 0.24
N GLY A 432 -6.67 -14.85 0.56
CA GLY A 432 -6.33 -14.44 1.92
C GLY A 432 -7.51 -14.57 2.89
N GLN A 433 -8.73 -14.24 2.43
CA GLN A 433 -9.96 -14.42 3.23
C GLN A 433 -10.32 -15.90 3.43
N GLN A 434 -10.10 -16.75 2.43
CA GLN A 434 -10.45 -18.18 2.48
C GLN A 434 -9.43 -19.02 3.26
N VAL A 435 -8.13 -18.73 3.10
CA VAL A 435 -7.02 -19.53 3.64
C VAL A 435 -6.44 -18.90 4.91
N GLY A 436 -6.61 -17.59 5.10
CA GLY A 436 -6.14 -16.87 6.28
C GLY A 436 -4.63 -16.95 6.47
N ARG A 437 -4.19 -17.27 7.70
CA ARG A 437 -2.77 -17.37 8.08
C ARG A 437 -2.02 -18.53 7.42
N ALA A 438 -2.72 -19.47 6.77
CA ALA A 438 -2.10 -20.57 6.05
C ALA A 438 -1.72 -20.21 4.60
N THR A 439 -1.93 -18.96 4.18
CA THR A 439 -1.55 -18.47 2.86
C THR A 439 -0.04 -18.65 2.65
N ARG A 440 0.36 -19.24 1.52
CA ARG A 440 1.78 -19.43 1.20
C ARG A 440 2.48 -18.07 1.09
N LEU A 441 3.71 -18.03 1.56
CA LEU A 441 4.57 -16.86 1.46
C LEU A 441 4.99 -16.65 0.00
N GLY A 442 4.73 -15.47 -0.56
CA GLY A 442 5.29 -15.01 -1.82
C GLY A 442 6.49 -14.09 -1.61
N TYR A 443 7.27 -13.86 -2.66
CA TYR A 443 8.42 -12.97 -2.65
C TYR A 443 8.31 -11.97 -3.79
N THR A 444 8.62 -10.70 -3.55
CA THR A 444 8.74 -9.70 -4.61
C THR A 444 10.09 -9.00 -4.52
N VAL A 445 10.75 -8.83 -5.66
CA VAL A 445 12.01 -8.09 -5.74
C VAL A 445 11.68 -6.62 -5.99
N MET A 446 12.18 -5.74 -5.13
CA MET A 446 11.99 -4.29 -5.26
C MET A 446 13.28 -3.55 -4.93
N MET A 447 13.42 -2.35 -5.50
CA MET A 447 14.55 -1.47 -5.24
C MET A 447 14.12 -0.41 -4.23
N ASN A 448 14.88 -0.23 -3.15
CA ASN A 448 14.66 0.82 -2.13
C ASN A 448 13.21 0.96 -1.66
N ALA A 449 12.47 -0.14 -1.53
CA ALA A 449 11.09 -0.13 -1.05
C ALA A 449 11.01 0.42 0.38
N SER A 450 10.11 1.38 0.62
CA SER A 450 9.89 1.96 1.94
C SER A 450 9.47 0.90 2.96
N LEU A 451 9.77 1.12 4.25
CA LEU A 451 9.38 0.17 5.30
C LEU A 451 7.86 -0.07 5.33
N GLN A 452 7.06 0.94 5.01
CA GLN A 452 5.61 0.83 4.92
C GLN A 452 5.18 -0.09 3.80
N ARG A 453 5.76 0.10 2.61
CA ARG A 453 5.51 -0.77 1.45
C ARG A 453 5.84 -2.22 1.80
N GLN A 454 6.98 -2.44 2.46
CA GLN A 454 7.39 -3.76 2.92
C GLN A 454 6.41 -4.36 3.93
N GLN A 455 6.00 -3.60 4.96
CA GLN A 455 5.05 -4.07 5.98
C GLN A 455 3.68 -4.41 5.39
N ARG A 456 3.16 -3.57 4.49
CA ARG A 456 1.87 -3.80 3.81
C ARG A 456 1.89 -5.06 2.96
N LEU A 457 2.95 -5.27 2.18
CA LEU A 457 3.11 -6.51 1.40
C LEU A 457 3.24 -7.73 2.32
N ARG A 458 3.94 -7.61 3.46
CA ARG A 458 4.01 -8.69 4.46
C ARG A 458 2.65 -9.05 5.06
N GLN A 459 1.76 -8.08 5.29
CA GLN A 459 0.38 -8.35 5.74
C GLN A 459 -0.41 -9.17 4.72
N ARG A 460 -0.08 -9.07 3.43
CA ARG A 460 -0.62 -9.87 2.33
C ARG A 460 0.20 -11.13 2.04
N HIS A 461 1.04 -11.56 3.00
CA HIS A 461 1.92 -12.73 2.90
C HIS A 461 2.91 -12.65 1.73
N ILE A 462 3.39 -11.45 1.40
CA ILE A 462 4.43 -11.21 0.41
C ILE A 462 5.65 -10.59 1.09
N GLN A 463 6.77 -11.30 1.08
CA GLN A 463 8.04 -10.80 1.57
C GLN A 463 8.74 -9.98 0.48
N VAL A 464 9.11 -8.75 0.82
CA VAL A 464 9.91 -7.90 -0.07
C VAL A 464 11.38 -8.26 0.07
N ILE A 465 11.99 -8.62 -1.05
CA ILE A 465 13.44 -8.70 -1.24
C ILE A 465 13.86 -7.31 -1.68
N ASN A 466 14.21 -6.48 -0.70
CA ASN A 466 14.55 -5.09 -0.93
C ASN A 466 16.04 -4.97 -1.26
N LEU A 467 16.37 -4.78 -2.53
CA LEU A 467 17.74 -4.60 -2.99
C LEU A 467 18.13 -3.13 -2.80
N ALA A 468 19.32 -2.92 -2.22
CA ALA A 468 19.91 -1.59 -2.09
C ALA A 468 20.53 -1.16 -3.42
N LEU A 469 20.57 0.14 -3.68
CA LEU A 469 21.39 0.69 -4.75
C LEU A 469 22.81 0.92 -4.24
N ASP A 470 23.75 0.09 -4.70
CA ASP A 470 25.17 0.31 -4.43
C ASP A 470 25.71 1.49 -5.27
N GLU A 471 26.69 2.21 -4.73
CA GLU A 471 27.39 3.26 -5.47
C GLU A 471 28.01 2.67 -6.76
N GLY A 472 27.53 3.16 -7.92
CA GLY A 472 28.05 2.78 -9.23
C GLY A 472 27.30 1.66 -9.96
N HIS A 473 26.30 1.04 -9.35
CA HIS A 473 25.44 0.04 -10.01
C HIS A 473 24.05 0.61 -10.31
N THR A 474 23.52 0.31 -11.49
CA THR A 474 22.14 0.69 -11.81
C THR A 474 21.16 -0.26 -11.10
N PRO A 475 19.88 0.17 -10.89
CA PRO A 475 18.84 -0.74 -10.39
C PRO A 475 18.71 -2.02 -11.22
N HIS A 476 18.98 -1.91 -12.52
CA HIS A 476 19.01 -3.02 -13.45
C HIS A 476 20.13 -4.02 -13.11
N ASP A 477 21.34 -3.55 -12.85
CA ASP A 477 22.49 -4.42 -12.54
C ASP A 477 22.31 -5.18 -11.22
N GLN A 478 21.71 -4.54 -10.22
CA GLN A 478 21.36 -5.16 -8.94
C GLN A 478 20.34 -6.29 -9.11
N LEU A 479 19.29 -6.04 -9.88
CA LEU A 479 18.30 -7.07 -10.21
C LEU A 479 18.94 -8.26 -10.95
N LEU A 480 19.84 -7.98 -11.89
CA LEU A 480 20.55 -9.02 -12.62
C LEU A 480 21.43 -9.86 -11.71
N GLY A 481 22.27 -9.23 -10.88
CA GLY A 481 23.14 -9.94 -9.94
C GLY A 481 22.33 -10.82 -8.98
N TRP A 482 21.19 -10.32 -8.50
CA TRP A 482 20.28 -11.11 -7.66
C TRP A 482 19.65 -12.30 -8.40
N LEU A 483 19.21 -12.11 -9.66
CA LEU A 483 18.67 -13.21 -10.49
C LEU A 483 19.72 -14.27 -10.82
N GLU A 484 20.96 -13.84 -11.09
CA GLU A 484 22.10 -14.75 -11.29
C GLU A 484 22.42 -15.53 -10.02
N ALA A 485 22.34 -14.89 -8.85
CA ALA A 485 22.54 -15.54 -7.56
C ALA A 485 21.40 -16.52 -7.18
N LEU A 486 20.23 -16.44 -7.82
CA LEU A 486 19.12 -17.37 -7.60
C LEU A 486 19.29 -18.67 -8.40
N LEU A 487 19.81 -18.59 -9.62
CA LEU A 487 20.17 -19.74 -10.46
C LEU A 487 21.27 -20.59 -9.81
#